data_AF-A0A316NMA4-F1
#
_entry.id   AF-A0A316NMA4-F1
#
_cell.length_a   1.000
_cell.length_b   1.000
_cell.length_c   1.000
_cell.angle_alpha   90.00
_cell.angle_beta   90.00
_cell.angle_gamma   90.00
#
_symmetry.space_group_name_H-M   'P 1'
#
loop_
_entity.id
_entity.type
_entity.pdbx_description
1 polymer ?
#
loop_
_entity_poly.entity_id
_entity_poly.type
_entity_poly.pdbx_seq_one_letter_code
_entity_poly.pdbx_strand_id
1 'polypeptide(L)'
;MFKETNRIRLSFLLVFLSACAFHCTAQSETITSGLSVYIPSFEERFDWSFNYGGNDGGSSLEDYTQETLKRENTSFSNCKHGYQCVEVGNSNSVGAFTISGNSVAGKYYTYRVMLYDYQPVYIKNNKIVVKGTSFLRGKCVDNATSFEITSGNGNKNHNFYLDDVFLYSLSNNKADLYKKASRLLVAGKLNNAMLKDLQEIAAQNKNLTSIDLASASMATGAEKVKLTLANPNCLIYDPNAAIVTNTENVVKTTDTSDQKFDIINNYKCENLVIRDGYPFDAMYSFTAEEASYDRTFKNTDSGYMSTVCLPFTVEKAQTGLRNIYGFSEYNNSSYSVAFSSQDKIEACKPYVVEVFSPQPFMNLHDVFVCGTTPLDIFKCEKGISTNDLSENKKYQFHGTFSETDKMQSSDTRSVYGFQGGRFVYVGTADEDAVNFKPFRAYFTIDKTASQAASRVLELDGVINEVEKIKTNNKNIKSDVFNTEGVKVKSKVDSATLNNLSNGIYIIGGKKVMVKH
;
A
#
# COMPACT_ATOMS: atom_id res chain seq x y z
N MET A 1 -51.86 43.94 -39.28
CA MET A 1 -52.43 45.25 -38.90
C MET A 1 -53.68 44.96 -38.07
N PHE A 2 -53.86 45.33 -36.81
CA PHE A 2 -53.23 46.26 -35.87
C PHE A 2 -52.30 45.52 -34.87
N LYS A 3 -51.09 46.03 -34.55
CA LYS A 3 -50.74 47.00 -33.47
C LYS A 3 -51.18 46.51 -32.07
N GLU A 4 -50.39 46.52 -31.00
CA GLU A 4 -49.17 47.26 -30.68
C GLU A 4 -48.54 46.70 -29.36
N THR A 5 -47.24 46.95 -29.19
CA THR A 5 -46.49 47.16 -27.92
C THR A 5 -46.16 45.96 -27.02
N ASN A 6 -44.93 45.45 -27.22
CA ASN A 6 -44.28 44.40 -26.43
C ASN A 6 -43.71 44.91 -25.10
N ARG A 7 -44.08 44.22 -24.02
CA ARG A 7 -43.37 44.18 -22.73
C ARG A 7 -42.46 42.96 -22.72
N ILE A 8 -41.23 43.11 -22.25
CA ILE A 8 -40.56 42.23 -21.26
C ILE A 8 -39.43 43.06 -20.64
N ARG A 9 -39.40 43.10 -19.30
CA ARG A 9 -38.60 43.98 -18.45
C ARG A 9 -37.20 43.42 -18.24
N LEU A 10 -36.18 44.27 -18.33
CA LEU A 10 -34.85 44.04 -17.76
C LEU A 10 -34.38 45.31 -17.03
N SER A 11 -34.15 45.15 -15.73
CA SER A 11 -33.17 45.82 -14.85
C SER A 11 -33.13 47.34 -14.72
N PHE A 12 -33.34 47.84 -13.50
CA PHE A 12 -32.44 48.72 -12.72
C PHE A 12 -33.21 49.38 -11.56
N LEU A 13 -32.98 48.94 -10.31
CA LEU A 13 -32.88 49.83 -9.12
C LEU A 13 -32.34 49.06 -7.91
N LEU A 14 -31.75 49.83 -6.99
CA LEU A 14 -30.59 49.55 -6.16
C LEU A 14 -30.99 49.41 -4.66
N VAL A 15 -30.08 48.81 -3.88
CA VAL A 15 -29.81 48.91 -2.42
C VAL A 15 -30.67 48.10 -1.42
N PHE A 16 -30.12 47.06 -0.78
CA PHE A 16 -29.43 47.11 0.54
C PHE A 16 -29.01 45.71 1.06
N LEU A 17 -27.73 45.61 1.46
CA LEU A 17 -27.07 44.71 2.42
C LEU A 17 -27.51 43.22 2.58
N SER A 18 -26.60 42.31 2.23
CA SER A 18 -26.12 41.28 3.17
C SER A 18 -24.75 40.78 2.75
N ALA A 19 -23.79 40.95 3.66
CA ALA A 19 -22.49 40.33 3.63
C ALA A 19 -22.63 38.79 3.61
N CYS A 20 -21.85 38.14 2.75
CA CYS A 20 -21.21 36.83 2.96
C CYS A 20 -20.60 36.37 1.61
N ALA A 21 -19.62 37.14 1.12
CA ALA A 21 -18.66 36.60 0.19
C ALA A 21 -17.53 35.98 1.04
N PHE A 22 -17.68 34.71 1.41
CA PHE A 22 -16.54 33.88 1.79
C PHE A 22 -15.69 33.63 0.54
N HIS A 23 -14.94 34.64 0.10
CA HIS A 23 -13.74 34.43 -0.68
C HIS A 23 -12.60 34.32 0.33
N CYS A 24 -12.45 33.12 0.90
CA CYS A 24 -11.21 32.75 1.57
C CYS A 24 -10.17 32.47 0.47
N THR A 25 -9.60 33.52 -0.11
CA THR A 25 -8.30 33.39 -0.77
C THR A 25 -7.28 33.16 0.34
N ALA A 26 -7.05 31.90 0.69
CA ALA A 26 -5.90 31.52 1.49
C ALA A 26 -4.67 31.96 0.71
N GLN A 27 -4.06 33.06 1.14
CA GLN A 27 -2.78 33.52 0.63
C GLN A 27 -1.80 32.39 0.94
N SER A 28 -1.30 31.70 -0.09
CA SER A 28 -0.30 30.65 0.09
C SER A 28 0.98 31.31 0.60
N GLU A 29 1.23 31.22 1.90
CA GLU A 29 2.51 31.61 2.46
C GLU A 29 3.64 30.77 1.82
N THR A 30 4.73 31.44 1.47
CA THR A 30 5.93 30.81 0.94
C THR A 30 6.96 30.59 2.03
N ILE A 31 7.85 29.61 1.84
CA ILE A 31 9.03 29.45 2.68
C ILE A 31 10.00 30.61 2.42
N THR A 32 10.46 31.27 3.49
CA THR A 32 11.24 32.50 3.41
C THR A 32 12.76 32.27 3.30
N SER A 33 13.29 31.12 3.73
CA SER A 33 14.74 30.86 3.72
C SER A 33 15.31 30.42 2.36
N GLY A 34 14.45 30.23 1.34
CA GLY A 34 14.84 29.67 0.05
C GLY A 34 15.14 28.17 0.07
N LEU A 35 14.69 27.43 1.09
CA LEU A 35 14.76 25.97 1.15
C LEU A 35 14.09 25.34 -0.09
N SER A 36 14.86 24.58 -0.86
CA SER A 36 14.36 23.87 -2.05
C SER A 36 13.83 22.50 -1.65
N VAL A 37 12.51 22.42 -1.46
CA VAL A 37 11.81 21.18 -1.15
C VAL A 37 10.99 20.73 -2.35
N TYR A 38 11.15 19.47 -2.74
CA TYR A 38 10.42 18.86 -3.83
C TYR A 38 9.46 17.80 -3.29
N ILE A 39 8.24 17.78 -3.81
CA ILE A 39 7.20 16.81 -3.43
C ILE A 39 6.74 16.00 -4.64
N PRO A 40 6.24 14.77 -4.47
CA PRO A 40 5.69 13.99 -5.56
C PRO A 40 4.64 14.80 -6.34
N SER A 41 4.88 14.93 -7.63
CA SER A 41 3.95 15.52 -8.62
C SER A 41 3.41 14.47 -9.60
N PHE A 42 4.06 13.32 -9.60
CA PHE A 42 3.65 12.10 -10.29
C PHE A 42 4.19 10.93 -9.47
N GLU A 43 3.36 9.92 -9.30
CA GLU A 43 3.65 8.70 -8.55
C GLU A 43 2.95 7.56 -9.29
N GLU A 44 3.73 6.56 -9.67
CA GLU A 44 3.24 5.25 -10.06
C GLU A 44 3.92 4.20 -9.21
N ARG A 45 3.14 3.35 -8.55
CA ARG A 45 3.64 2.14 -7.90
C ARG A 45 3.14 0.93 -8.66
N PHE A 46 4.04 0.03 -9.02
CA PHE A 46 3.68 -1.20 -9.72
C PHE A 46 3.58 -2.31 -8.68
N ASP A 47 2.49 -3.07 -8.68
CA ASP A 47 2.34 -4.21 -7.78
C ASP A 47 2.78 -5.53 -8.45
N TRP A 48 3.78 -6.17 -7.83
CA TRP A 48 4.46 -7.38 -8.30
C TRP A 48 3.98 -8.66 -7.61
N SER A 49 2.92 -8.58 -6.81
CA SER A 49 2.27 -9.71 -6.12
C SER A 49 1.91 -10.93 -6.99
N PHE A 50 2.00 -10.82 -8.31
CA PHE A 50 1.95 -11.96 -9.20
C PHE A 50 3.25 -12.77 -9.09
N ASN A 51 3.15 -13.99 -8.55
CA ASN A 51 4.16 -15.07 -8.57
C ASN A 51 4.64 -15.48 -9.99
N TYR A 52 4.55 -14.61 -10.99
CA TYR A 52 5.12 -14.75 -12.33
C TYR A 52 6.33 -13.82 -12.56
N GLY A 53 6.91 -13.28 -11.49
CA GLY A 53 8.13 -12.48 -11.55
C GLY A 53 8.89 -12.46 -10.22
N GLY A 54 8.93 -13.59 -9.51
CA GLY A 54 9.81 -13.78 -8.36
C GLY A 54 11.10 -14.45 -8.81
N ASN A 55 12.23 -13.79 -8.56
CA ASN A 55 13.58 -14.34 -8.66
C ASN A 55 13.82 -15.40 -7.57
N ASP A 56 13.11 -16.52 -7.68
CA ASP A 56 13.36 -17.75 -6.90
C ASP A 56 13.75 -18.87 -7.86
N GLY A 57 14.76 -18.64 -8.72
CA GLY A 57 15.42 -19.71 -9.49
C GLY A 57 14.54 -20.64 -10.34
N GLY A 58 13.30 -20.25 -10.63
CA GLY A 58 12.33 -21.03 -11.39
C GLY A 58 11.95 -20.32 -12.68
N SER A 59 12.33 -20.89 -13.81
CA SER A 59 11.87 -20.48 -15.13
C SER A 59 10.35 -20.66 -15.25
N SER A 60 9.59 -19.59 -15.45
CA SER A 60 8.27 -19.68 -16.08
C SER A 60 7.89 -18.37 -16.77
N LEU A 61 8.56 -18.12 -17.89
CA LEU A 61 8.19 -17.15 -18.92
C LEU A 61 7.42 -17.89 -20.03
N GLU A 62 6.48 -18.74 -19.64
CA GLU A 62 5.60 -19.47 -20.55
C GLU A 62 4.16 -19.24 -20.06
N ASP A 63 3.28 -18.81 -20.96
CA ASP A 63 1.84 -18.64 -20.79
C ASP A 63 1.28 -17.29 -20.29
N TYR A 64 1.92 -16.17 -20.66
CA TYR A 64 1.11 -15.02 -21.09
C TYR A 64 0.93 -15.13 -22.60
N THR A 65 -0.32 -15.32 -23.05
CA THR A 65 -0.70 -15.19 -24.46
C THR A 65 -0.15 -13.86 -24.98
N GLN A 66 0.63 -13.93 -26.06
CA GLN A 66 1.46 -12.86 -26.65
C GLN A 66 0.76 -11.53 -27.00
N GLU A 67 -0.51 -11.31 -26.68
CA GLU A 67 -1.28 -10.19 -27.20
C GLU A 67 -1.18 -8.87 -26.42
N THR A 68 -0.40 -8.75 -25.32
CA THR A 68 -0.32 -7.45 -24.62
C THR A 68 1.00 -7.09 -23.94
N LEU A 69 2.08 -7.83 -24.16
CA LEU A 69 3.43 -7.26 -23.99
C LEU A 69 3.77 -6.57 -25.31
N LYS A 70 3.36 -5.30 -25.45
CA LYS A 70 3.84 -4.49 -26.55
C LYS A 70 5.33 -4.25 -26.36
N ARG A 71 6.13 -5.06 -27.02
CA ARG A 71 7.58 -4.90 -27.12
C ARG A 71 7.90 -3.71 -28.04
N GLU A 72 7.52 -2.51 -27.64
CA GLU A 72 7.64 -1.25 -28.39
C GLU A 72 7.90 -0.08 -27.42
N ASN A 73 8.32 1.08 -27.93
CA ASN A 73 8.37 2.33 -27.18
C ASN A 73 7.00 2.59 -26.52
N THR A 74 6.99 2.64 -25.19
CA THR A 74 5.75 2.75 -24.41
C THR A 74 5.74 4.05 -23.62
N SER A 75 4.63 4.78 -23.74
CA SER A 75 4.31 5.96 -22.93
C SER A 75 3.34 5.58 -21.81
N PHE A 76 3.36 6.36 -20.72
CA PHE A 76 2.47 6.15 -19.58
C PHE A 76 0.98 6.11 -19.96
N SER A 77 0.58 6.90 -20.96
CA SER A 77 -0.79 6.94 -21.50
C SER A 77 -1.31 5.60 -22.02
N ASN A 78 -0.41 4.65 -22.31
CA ASN A 78 -0.75 3.35 -22.87
C ASN A 78 -0.81 2.25 -21.80
N CYS A 79 -0.36 2.53 -20.57
CA CYS A 79 -0.48 1.62 -19.43
C CYS A 79 -1.91 1.71 -18.89
N LYS A 80 -2.76 0.73 -19.23
CA LYS A 80 -4.21 0.76 -18.89
C LYS A 80 -4.52 0.14 -17.52
N HIS A 81 -3.57 -0.52 -16.90
CA HIS A 81 -3.73 -1.22 -15.62
C HIS A 81 -2.47 -1.05 -14.75
N GLY A 82 -2.61 -0.73 -13.45
CA GLY A 82 -1.50 -0.49 -12.50
C GLY A 82 -0.63 -1.71 -12.14
N TYR A 83 -0.66 -2.75 -12.96
CA TYR A 83 0.07 -4.02 -12.78
C TYR A 83 0.80 -4.43 -14.07
N GLN A 84 0.90 -3.54 -15.06
CA GLN A 84 1.58 -3.85 -16.31
C GLN A 84 3.09 -3.72 -16.10
N CYS A 85 3.79 -4.85 -16.16
CA CYS A 85 5.22 -4.87 -16.44
C CYS A 85 5.45 -4.07 -17.73
N VAL A 86 6.26 -3.02 -17.66
CA VAL A 86 6.75 -2.41 -18.91
C VAL A 86 8.00 -3.18 -19.31
N GLU A 87 7.85 -4.19 -20.16
CA GLU A 87 8.97 -4.78 -20.89
C GLU A 87 9.39 -3.78 -21.97
N VAL A 88 10.49 -3.07 -21.73
CA VAL A 88 10.93 -1.99 -22.61
C VAL A 88 12.02 -2.51 -23.56
N GLY A 89 11.61 -2.94 -24.75
CA GLY A 89 12.51 -3.30 -25.86
C GLY A 89 12.13 -4.59 -26.58
N ASN A 90 12.63 -4.78 -27.80
CA ASN A 90 12.49 -6.03 -28.55
C ASN A 90 13.75 -6.36 -29.36
N SER A 91 13.80 -7.52 -30.01
CA SER A 91 14.96 -7.99 -30.79
C SER A 91 15.41 -7.05 -31.92
N ASN A 92 14.57 -6.07 -32.30
CA ASN A 92 14.75 -5.17 -33.44
C ASN A 92 14.67 -3.68 -33.06
N SER A 93 14.49 -3.32 -31.78
CA SER A 93 14.32 -1.92 -31.36
C SER A 93 14.75 -1.67 -29.91
N VAL A 94 15.43 -0.53 -29.70
CA VAL A 94 15.67 0.02 -28.36
C VAL A 94 14.31 0.36 -27.76
N GLY A 95 14.00 -0.24 -26.61
CA GLY A 95 12.84 0.20 -25.85
C GLY A 95 13.16 1.50 -25.13
N ALA A 96 12.26 2.46 -25.25
CA ALA A 96 12.24 3.67 -24.45
C ALA A 96 10.98 3.71 -23.57
N PHE A 97 11.15 3.92 -22.27
CA PHE A 97 10.06 4.34 -21.39
C PHE A 97 10.03 5.85 -21.32
N THR A 98 8.93 6.47 -21.76
CA THR A 98 8.83 7.93 -21.86
C THR A 98 7.68 8.51 -21.03
N ILE A 99 8.00 9.44 -20.13
CA ILE A 99 7.02 10.35 -19.55
C ILE A 99 7.02 11.63 -20.40
N SER A 100 6.00 11.78 -21.26
CA SER A 100 5.81 12.91 -22.17
C SER A 100 4.55 13.71 -21.81
N GLY A 101 4.48 14.98 -22.23
CA GLY A 101 3.29 15.82 -22.07
C GLY A 101 3.26 16.73 -20.84
N ASN A 102 4.24 16.62 -19.94
CA ASN A 102 4.50 17.58 -18.86
C ASN A 102 5.95 18.08 -18.94
N SER A 103 6.20 19.36 -18.65
CA SER A 103 7.58 19.84 -18.45
C SER A 103 8.20 19.07 -17.28
N VAL A 104 9.26 18.32 -17.55
CA VAL A 104 10.05 17.60 -16.53
C VAL A 104 11.35 18.35 -16.17
N ALA A 105 11.59 19.48 -16.82
CA ALA A 105 12.67 20.41 -16.54
C ALA A 105 12.82 20.69 -15.04
N GLY A 106 14.04 20.49 -14.52
CA GLY A 106 14.40 20.84 -13.14
C GLY A 106 13.76 19.97 -12.05
N LYS A 107 12.96 18.95 -12.42
CA LYS A 107 12.38 17.97 -11.50
C LYS A 107 13.41 16.96 -11.04
N TYR A 108 13.18 16.38 -9.87
CA TYR A 108 13.90 15.18 -9.44
C TYR A 108 13.08 13.94 -9.76
N TYR A 109 13.74 12.82 -9.98
CA TYR A 109 13.09 11.55 -10.20
C TYR A 109 13.73 10.48 -9.33
N THR A 110 12.93 9.49 -8.96
CA THR A 110 13.39 8.25 -8.36
C THR A 110 12.57 7.10 -8.90
N TYR A 111 13.20 5.95 -9.12
CA TYR A 111 12.51 4.74 -9.52
C TYR A 111 13.31 3.51 -9.12
N ARG A 112 12.62 2.38 -8.97
CA ARG A 112 13.22 1.06 -8.82
C ARG A 112 13.31 0.41 -10.20
N VAL A 113 14.42 -0.23 -10.48
CA VAL A 113 14.65 -0.98 -11.71
C VAL A 113 15.20 -2.35 -11.38
N MET A 114 14.70 -3.39 -12.03
CA MET A 114 15.29 -4.72 -11.98
C MET A 114 15.79 -5.10 -13.37
N LEU A 115 17.06 -5.51 -13.44
CA LEU A 115 17.66 -6.10 -14.62
C LEU A 115 17.94 -7.58 -14.42
N TYR A 116 17.60 -8.37 -15.43
CA TYR A 116 17.90 -9.80 -15.44
C TYR A 116 19.37 -10.10 -15.79
N ASP A 117 20.02 -9.28 -16.63
CA ASP A 117 21.29 -9.66 -17.30
C ASP A 117 22.55 -8.83 -16.95
N TYR A 118 22.60 -8.12 -15.81
CA TYR A 118 23.80 -7.35 -15.37
C TYR A 118 24.37 -6.36 -16.42
N GLN A 119 23.51 -5.72 -17.23
CA GLN A 119 23.92 -4.83 -18.34
C GLN A 119 23.65 -3.33 -18.06
N PRO A 120 24.32 -2.39 -18.75
CA PRO A 120 24.13 -0.95 -18.54
C PRO A 120 22.77 -0.40 -19.04
N VAL A 121 22.14 0.44 -18.22
CA VAL A 121 20.95 1.24 -18.55
C VAL A 121 21.37 2.67 -18.90
N TYR A 122 20.66 3.28 -19.83
CA TYR A 122 20.89 4.66 -20.23
C TYR A 122 19.66 5.47 -19.83
N ILE A 123 19.85 6.41 -18.91
CA ILE A 123 18.88 7.48 -18.68
C ILE A 123 19.36 8.63 -19.53
N LYS A 124 18.54 9.16 -20.44
CA LYS A 124 18.89 10.21 -21.42
C LYS A 124 20.12 11.06 -21.02
N ASN A 125 21.27 10.75 -21.63
CA ASN A 125 22.60 11.37 -21.49
C ASN A 125 23.49 10.99 -20.28
N ASN A 126 23.02 10.19 -19.32
CA ASN A 126 23.82 9.59 -18.26
C ASN A 126 23.83 8.06 -18.38
N LYS A 127 25.02 7.49 -18.58
CA LYS A 127 25.24 6.04 -18.59
C LYS A 127 25.31 5.55 -17.14
N ILE A 128 24.42 4.62 -16.78
CA ILE A 128 24.34 4.06 -15.43
C ILE A 128 24.37 2.54 -15.51
N VAL A 129 25.38 1.90 -14.91
CA VAL A 129 25.57 0.44 -15.02
C VAL A 129 24.85 -0.32 -13.90
N VAL A 130 23.59 -0.68 -14.11
CA VAL A 130 22.76 -1.32 -13.08
C VAL A 130 23.11 -2.81 -12.90
N LYS A 131 23.17 -3.28 -11.65
CA LYS A 131 23.29 -4.71 -11.30
C LYS A 131 22.05 -5.19 -10.55
N GLY A 132 21.39 -6.22 -11.06
CA GLY A 132 20.21 -6.82 -10.42
C GLY A 132 19.08 -5.82 -10.17
N THR A 133 18.41 -5.96 -9.03
CA THR A 133 17.43 -4.99 -8.52
C THR A 133 18.16 -3.80 -7.93
N SER A 134 17.88 -2.59 -8.42
CA SER A 134 18.53 -1.36 -7.99
C SER A 134 17.53 -0.21 -7.92
N PHE A 135 17.80 0.73 -7.03
CA PHE A 135 17.10 2.00 -7.00
C PHE A 135 17.94 3.07 -7.66
N LEU A 136 17.31 3.86 -8.52
CA LEU A 136 17.92 4.96 -9.23
C LEU A 136 17.27 6.28 -8.86
N ARG A 137 18.10 7.31 -8.89
CA ARG A 137 17.71 8.69 -8.62
C ARG A 137 18.48 9.61 -9.54
N GLY A 138 17.85 10.70 -9.94
CA GLY A 138 18.58 11.82 -10.50
C GLY A 138 17.75 13.09 -10.57
N LYS A 139 18.34 14.09 -11.21
CA LYS A 139 17.68 15.35 -11.58
C LYS A 139 17.49 15.36 -13.09
N CYS A 140 16.29 15.67 -13.55
CA CYS A 140 16.04 15.94 -14.96
C CYS A 140 16.81 17.20 -15.37
N VAL A 141 17.40 17.19 -16.57
CA VAL A 141 18.06 18.38 -17.12
C VAL A 141 17.05 19.52 -17.25
N ASP A 142 17.50 20.76 -17.03
CA ASP A 142 16.61 21.92 -16.87
C ASP A 142 15.80 22.30 -18.13
N ASN A 143 16.06 21.65 -19.27
CA ASN A 143 15.31 21.83 -20.52
C ASN A 143 14.62 20.54 -21.01
N ALA A 144 14.52 19.50 -20.17
CA ALA A 144 13.91 18.25 -20.56
C ALA A 144 12.38 18.38 -20.75
N THR A 145 11.90 17.98 -21.93
CA THR A 145 10.49 17.81 -22.26
C THR A 145 9.99 16.38 -22.08
N SER A 146 10.93 15.44 -21.88
CA SER A 146 10.64 14.04 -21.61
C SER A 146 11.69 13.43 -20.69
N PHE A 147 11.24 12.49 -19.87
CA PHE A 147 12.10 11.56 -19.11
C PHE A 147 12.13 10.24 -19.87
N GLU A 148 13.32 9.77 -20.23
CA GLU A 148 13.51 8.61 -21.12
C GLU A 148 14.53 7.63 -20.53
N ILE A 149 14.12 6.37 -20.37
CA ILE A 149 14.97 5.24 -19.97
C ILE A 149 15.13 4.31 -21.16
N THR A 150 16.36 3.99 -21.55
CA THR A 150 16.69 3.10 -22.67
C THR A 150 17.67 1.99 -22.26
N SER A 151 17.51 0.81 -22.86
CA SER A 151 18.49 -0.28 -22.76
C SER A 151 19.68 -0.03 -23.68
N GLY A 152 20.90 -0.29 -23.22
CA GLY A 152 22.11 -0.08 -24.00
C GLY A 152 22.27 -0.96 -25.23
N ASN A 153 22.61 -0.33 -26.37
CA ASN A 153 23.31 -0.91 -27.52
C ASN A 153 22.60 -2.02 -28.31
N GLY A 154 21.67 -1.61 -29.18
CA GLY A 154 21.66 -1.94 -30.61
C GLY A 154 21.40 -3.37 -31.12
N ASN A 155 21.65 -4.47 -30.40
CA ASN A 155 21.53 -5.83 -30.99
C ASN A 155 21.34 -6.99 -29.99
N LYS A 156 20.97 -6.74 -28.73
CA LYS A 156 20.65 -7.83 -27.78
C LYS A 156 19.35 -7.53 -27.03
N ASN A 157 18.54 -8.57 -26.84
CA ASN A 157 17.27 -8.53 -26.12
C ASN A 157 17.53 -8.08 -24.67
N HIS A 158 16.82 -7.07 -24.16
CA HIS A 158 16.98 -6.64 -22.78
C HIS A 158 15.63 -6.40 -22.12
N ASN A 159 15.34 -7.19 -21.10
CA ASN A 159 14.16 -7.03 -20.27
C ASN A 159 14.59 -6.25 -19.03
N PHE A 160 14.09 -5.02 -18.91
CA PHE A 160 14.19 -4.27 -17.67
C PHE A 160 12.80 -3.97 -17.15
N TYR A 161 12.65 -4.14 -15.84
CA TYR A 161 11.39 -3.90 -15.15
C TYR A 161 11.51 -2.62 -14.35
N LEU A 162 10.48 -1.78 -14.43
CA LEU A 162 10.38 -0.57 -13.63
C LEU A 162 9.35 -0.77 -12.52
N ASP A 163 9.65 -0.22 -11.36
CA ASP A 163 8.78 -0.19 -10.19
C ASP A 163 8.91 1.17 -9.48
N ASP A 164 7.87 1.58 -8.75
CA ASP A 164 7.88 2.77 -7.88
C ASP A 164 8.45 4.04 -8.55
N VAL A 165 7.85 4.50 -9.65
CA VAL A 165 8.31 5.70 -10.39
C VAL A 165 7.72 6.98 -9.79
N PHE A 166 8.59 7.86 -9.31
CA PHE A 166 8.22 9.16 -8.75
C PHE A 166 8.89 10.31 -9.52
N LEU A 167 8.12 11.35 -9.83
CA LEU A 167 8.66 12.65 -10.25
C LEU A 167 8.31 13.73 -9.23
N TYR A 168 9.34 14.41 -8.74
CA TYR A 168 9.22 15.44 -7.73
C TYR A 168 9.29 16.83 -8.35
N SER A 169 8.32 17.67 -8.02
CA SER A 169 8.31 19.08 -8.41
C SER A 169 8.63 19.96 -7.21
N LEU A 170 9.34 21.06 -7.47
CA LEU A 170 9.64 22.05 -6.45
C LEU A 170 8.33 22.60 -5.88
N SER A 171 8.22 22.61 -4.55
CA SER A 171 7.13 23.25 -3.84
C SER A 171 7.68 24.27 -2.86
N ASN A 172 7.13 25.47 -2.92
CA ASN A 172 7.35 26.55 -1.96
C ASN A 172 6.08 26.86 -1.16
N ASN A 173 4.98 26.12 -1.40
CA ASN A 173 3.69 26.31 -0.76
C ASN A 173 3.68 25.65 0.63
N LYS A 174 3.52 26.43 1.69
CA LYS A 174 3.47 25.89 3.05
C LYS A 174 2.29 24.92 3.26
N ALA A 175 1.11 25.16 2.70
CA ALA A 175 -0.01 24.24 2.90
C ALA A 175 0.28 22.84 2.35
N ASP A 176 0.94 22.75 1.20
CA ASP A 176 1.31 21.47 0.60
C ASP A 176 2.41 20.78 1.42
N LEU A 177 3.45 21.52 1.81
CA LEU A 177 4.60 21.00 2.56
C LEU A 177 4.25 20.57 3.99
N TYR A 178 3.38 21.31 4.67
CA TYR A 178 3.08 21.11 6.09
C TYR A 178 1.87 20.20 6.32
N LYS A 179 1.04 19.92 5.30
CA LYS A 179 -0.22 19.17 5.49
C LYS A 179 -0.50 18.09 4.48
N LYS A 180 0.10 18.09 3.29
CA LYS A 180 -0.28 17.16 2.21
C LYS A 180 0.84 16.23 1.79
N ALA A 181 2.06 16.73 1.76
CA ALA A 181 3.20 15.96 1.26
C ALA A 181 3.43 14.71 2.14
N SER A 182 3.43 13.54 1.51
CA SER A 182 3.85 12.29 2.13
C SER A 182 5.36 12.09 2.05
N ARG A 183 6.01 12.60 1.00
CA ARG A 183 7.45 12.50 0.79
C ARG A 183 8.05 13.87 0.52
N LEU A 184 9.22 14.13 1.07
CA LEU A 184 10.03 15.30 0.75
C LEU A 184 11.36 14.86 0.13
N LEU A 185 11.76 15.49 -0.95
CA LEU A 185 13.15 15.51 -1.42
C LEU A 185 13.70 16.90 -1.19
N VAL A 186 14.79 17.00 -0.42
CA VAL A 186 15.48 18.25 -0.12
C VAL A 186 16.77 18.31 -0.93
N ALA A 187 17.02 19.44 -1.59
CA ALA A 187 18.21 19.61 -2.41
C ALA A 187 18.93 20.93 -2.16
N GLY A 188 20.23 20.94 -2.46
CA GLY A 188 21.08 22.14 -2.41
C GLY A 188 21.97 22.22 -1.17
N LYS A 189 22.52 23.41 -0.92
CA LYS A 189 23.45 23.68 0.18
C LYS A 189 22.69 24.33 1.35
N LEU A 190 22.44 23.58 2.42
CA LEU A 190 21.58 23.96 3.53
C LEU A 190 22.34 24.81 4.55
N ASN A 191 21.84 26.01 4.82
CA ASN A 191 22.27 26.86 5.93
C ASN A 191 21.35 26.67 7.15
N ASN A 192 21.68 27.30 8.28
CA ASN A 192 20.90 27.16 9.52
C ASN A 192 19.44 27.62 9.40
N ALA A 193 19.14 28.63 8.58
CA ALA A 193 17.76 29.07 8.36
C ALA A 193 16.95 28.02 7.56
N MET A 194 17.55 27.44 6.53
CA MET A 194 16.95 26.35 5.76
C MET A 194 16.72 25.10 6.61
N LEU A 195 17.66 24.76 7.49
CA LEU A 195 17.53 23.62 8.41
C LEU A 195 16.41 23.85 9.44
N LYS A 196 16.24 25.09 9.91
CA LYS A 196 15.11 25.46 10.76
C LYS A 196 13.77 25.28 10.05
N ASP A 197 13.67 25.71 8.79
CA ASP A 197 12.44 25.50 8.02
C ASP A 197 12.16 24.00 7.80
N LEU A 198 13.19 23.18 7.57
CA LEU A 198 13.04 21.71 7.52
C LEU A 198 12.53 21.14 8.85
N GLN A 199 13.07 21.60 9.99
CA GLN A 199 12.59 21.20 11.32
C GLN A 199 11.11 21.57 11.51
N GLU A 200 10.71 22.77 11.10
CA GLU A 200 9.33 23.24 11.21
C GLU A 200 8.35 22.42 10.35
N ILE A 201 8.74 22.08 9.11
CA ILE A 201 7.93 21.22 8.22
C ILE A 201 7.77 19.83 8.85
N ALA A 202 8.89 19.22 9.28
CA ALA A 202 8.92 17.87 9.84
C ALA A 202 8.10 17.75 11.14
N ALA A 203 8.09 18.80 11.96
CA ALA A 203 7.37 18.84 13.23
C ALA A 203 5.86 19.06 13.08
N GLN A 204 5.39 19.50 11.90
CA GLN A 204 3.97 19.82 11.69
C GLN A 204 3.27 18.82 10.75
N ASN A 205 3.98 18.27 9.76
CA ASN A 205 3.36 17.39 8.78
C ASN A 205 3.26 15.93 9.27
N LYS A 206 2.04 15.53 9.64
CA LYS A 206 1.73 14.17 10.12
C LYS A 206 1.65 13.10 9.01
N ASN A 207 1.57 13.52 7.75
CA ASN A 207 1.47 12.61 6.60
C ASN A 207 2.84 12.21 6.06
N LEU A 208 3.89 12.87 6.54
CA LEU A 208 5.25 12.73 6.06
C LEU A 208 5.80 11.36 6.46
N THR A 209 6.03 10.48 5.49
CA THR A 209 6.55 9.12 5.66
C THR A 209 8.03 9.03 5.31
N SER A 210 8.56 9.96 4.51
CA SER A 210 9.99 10.03 4.22
C SER A 210 10.50 11.44 3.94
N ILE A 211 11.73 11.70 4.40
CA ILE A 211 12.55 12.87 4.06
C ILE A 211 13.82 12.37 3.40
N ASP A 212 14.03 12.80 2.17
CA ASP A 212 15.16 12.41 1.37
C ASP A 212 16.17 13.55 1.23
N LEU A 213 17.36 13.34 1.80
CA LEU A 213 18.42 14.33 1.92
C LEU A 213 19.64 14.04 1.02
N ALA A 214 19.64 13.00 0.17
CA ALA A 214 20.86 12.70 -0.60
C ALA A 214 21.25 13.79 -1.61
N SER A 215 20.29 14.63 -2.04
CA SER A 215 20.54 15.77 -2.92
C SER A 215 20.94 17.04 -2.15
N ALA A 216 21.03 16.97 -0.82
CA ALA A 216 21.40 18.07 0.05
C ALA A 216 22.85 17.97 0.55
N SER A 217 23.40 19.09 0.99
CA SER A 217 24.73 19.20 1.60
C SER A 217 24.74 20.37 2.58
N MET A 218 25.67 20.36 3.54
CA MET A 218 25.75 21.44 4.53
C MET A 218 26.49 22.67 4.00
N ALA A 219 25.97 23.87 4.31
CA ALA A 219 26.70 25.12 4.14
C ALA A 219 27.89 25.20 5.12
N THR A 220 28.91 25.96 4.76
CA THR A 220 30.05 26.20 5.65
C THR A 220 29.56 26.87 6.94
N GLY A 221 29.89 26.30 8.10
CA GLY A 221 29.46 26.81 9.40
C GLY A 221 28.02 26.45 9.79
N ALA A 222 27.30 25.65 8.99
CA ALA A 222 26.01 25.10 9.39
C ALA A 222 26.21 23.87 10.30
N GLU A 223 25.29 23.69 11.24
CA GLU A 223 25.34 22.60 12.23
C GLU A 223 24.26 21.54 11.94
N LYS A 224 24.57 20.27 12.23
CA LYS A 224 23.58 19.20 12.10
C LYS A 224 22.39 19.47 13.00
N VAL A 225 21.20 19.07 12.57
CA VAL A 225 19.96 19.30 13.31
C VAL A 225 19.32 18.00 13.77
N LYS A 226 18.58 18.06 14.88
CA LYS A 226 17.64 16.99 15.25
C LYS A 226 16.27 17.37 14.70
N LEU A 227 15.68 16.48 13.90
CA LEU A 227 14.31 16.62 13.42
C LEU A 227 13.35 16.04 14.47
N THR A 228 12.36 16.83 14.88
CA THR A 228 11.20 16.32 15.62
C THR A 228 10.14 15.97 14.57
N LEU A 229 9.74 14.71 14.50
CA LEU A 229 8.86 14.20 13.45
C LEU A 229 7.43 14.13 13.97
N ALA A 230 6.47 14.76 13.28
CA ALA A 230 5.05 14.65 13.61
C ALA A 230 4.51 13.24 13.33
N ASN A 231 5.02 12.59 12.28
CA ASN A 231 4.91 11.16 12.07
C ASN A 231 6.19 10.48 12.60
N PRO A 232 6.14 9.76 13.73
CA PRO A 232 7.31 9.09 14.28
C PRO A 232 7.85 7.96 13.38
N ASN A 233 7.07 7.46 12.42
CA ASN A 233 7.48 6.43 11.46
C ASN A 233 8.22 7.00 10.24
N CYS A 234 8.39 8.32 10.17
CA CYS A 234 9.05 8.96 9.03
C CYS A 234 10.52 8.55 8.95
N LEU A 235 10.92 8.03 7.78
CA LEU A 235 12.30 7.66 7.49
C LEU A 235 13.09 8.88 7.00
N ILE A 236 14.29 9.08 7.53
CA ILE A 236 15.20 10.12 7.10
C ILE A 236 16.35 9.47 6.32
N TYR A 237 16.36 9.66 5.00
CA TYR A 237 17.47 9.22 4.15
C TYR A 237 18.57 10.28 4.15
N ASP A 238 19.52 10.16 5.08
CA ASP A 238 20.74 10.97 5.18
C ASP A 238 21.96 10.08 4.88
N PRO A 239 22.21 9.74 3.60
CA PRO A 239 23.19 8.73 3.22
C PRO A 239 24.59 9.02 3.76
N ASN A 240 24.98 10.30 3.79
CA ASN A 240 26.30 10.75 4.24
C ASN A 240 26.35 11.01 5.76
N ALA A 241 25.26 10.75 6.48
CA ALA A 241 25.07 11.08 7.90
C ALA A 241 25.51 12.52 8.23
N ALA A 242 25.28 13.46 7.32
CA ALA A 242 25.92 14.77 7.33
C ALA A 242 25.00 15.88 7.84
N ILE A 243 23.69 15.65 7.91
CA ILE A 243 22.69 16.71 8.07
C ILE A 243 21.91 16.53 9.38
N VAL A 244 21.56 15.30 9.73
CA VAL A 244 20.75 15.04 10.93
C VAL A 244 21.54 14.38 12.06
N THR A 245 21.07 14.58 13.29
CA THR A 245 21.57 13.93 14.51
C THR A 245 20.59 12.90 15.08
N ASN A 246 19.48 12.64 14.37
CA ASN A 246 18.52 11.60 14.73
C ASN A 246 19.22 10.24 14.80
N THR A 247 18.78 9.40 15.74
CA THR A 247 19.28 8.03 15.95
C THR A 247 18.25 6.98 15.55
N GLU A 248 16.97 7.33 15.61
CA GLU A 248 15.86 6.48 15.15
C GLU A 248 15.52 6.81 13.70
N ASN A 249 15.21 5.78 12.91
CA ASN A 249 14.67 5.90 11.56
C ASN A 249 15.55 6.68 10.58
N VAL A 250 16.87 6.73 10.82
CA VAL A 250 17.85 7.33 9.90
C VAL A 250 18.48 6.24 9.06
N VAL A 251 18.32 6.39 7.75
CA VAL A 251 18.82 5.47 6.74
C VAL A 251 20.06 6.08 6.07
N LYS A 252 21.21 5.41 6.24
CA LYS A 252 22.54 5.87 5.80
C LYS A 252 23.11 4.90 4.76
N THR A 253 24.05 5.31 3.92
CA THR A 253 24.77 4.35 3.05
C THR A 253 25.90 3.68 3.82
N THR A 254 26.19 2.43 3.50
CA THR A 254 27.38 1.74 4.01
C THR A 254 28.64 2.01 3.18
N ASP A 255 28.47 2.52 1.95
CA ASP A 255 29.56 2.95 1.10
C ASP A 255 29.79 4.46 1.21
N THR A 256 31.04 4.83 1.50
CA THR A 256 31.51 6.22 1.67
C THR A 256 32.07 6.82 0.39
N SER A 257 31.84 6.22 -0.79
CA SER A 257 32.42 6.73 -2.03
C SER A 257 31.69 7.99 -2.50
N ASP A 258 32.45 9.03 -2.88
CA ASP A 258 31.99 10.35 -3.35
C ASP A 258 31.12 10.32 -4.64
N GLN A 259 30.72 9.15 -5.13
CA GLN A 259 29.83 9.01 -6.27
C GLN A 259 28.38 9.19 -5.85
N LYS A 260 28.01 10.47 -5.68
CA LYS A 260 26.61 10.90 -5.68
C LYS A 260 25.90 10.25 -6.88
N PHE A 261 24.87 9.46 -6.58
CA PHE A 261 23.89 8.91 -7.53
C PHE A 261 24.18 7.55 -8.20
N ASP A 262 25.31 6.88 -7.93
CA ASP A 262 25.54 5.54 -8.46
C ASP A 262 25.03 4.43 -7.50
N ILE A 263 23.91 3.83 -7.90
CA ILE A 263 23.46 2.43 -7.75
C ILE A 263 23.90 1.62 -6.52
N ILE A 264 22.88 0.93 -5.96
CA ILE A 264 22.86 -0.33 -5.18
C ILE A 264 22.62 -0.14 -3.68
N ASN A 265 21.40 -0.54 -3.27
CA ASN A 265 20.91 -1.26 -2.06
C ASN A 265 21.75 -1.36 -0.78
N ASN A 266 22.69 -0.47 -0.52
CA ASN A 266 23.59 -0.50 0.61
C ASN A 266 23.15 0.48 1.69
N TYR A 267 21.84 0.52 1.93
CA TYR A 267 21.28 1.35 2.98
C TYR A 267 21.18 0.57 4.28
N LYS A 268 21.56 1.22 5.38
CA LYS A 268 21.48 0.70 6.74
C LYS A 268 20.73 1.67 7.63
N CYS A 269 19.87 1.12 8.49
CA CYS A 269 19.27 1.83 9.61
C CYS A 269 19.82 1.22 10.90
N GLU A 270 20.42 2.02 11.79
CA GLU A 270 20.91 1.47 13.06
C GLU A 270 19.73 1.05 13.95
N ASN A 271 18.72 1.91 14.06
CA ASN A 271 17.54 1.64 14.90
C ASN A 271 16.25 2.05 14.17
N LEU A 272 15.52 1.05 13.67
CA LEU A 272 14.19 1.21 13.09
C LEU A 272 13.14 1.13 14.20
N VAL A 273 12.42 2.24 14.41
CA VAL A 273 11.33 2.32 15.38
C VAL A 273 10.02 2.58 14.66
N ILE A 274 9.14 1.59 14.65
CA ILE A 274 7.79 1.70 14.11
C ILE A 274 6.78 1.83 15.24
N ARG A 275 5.98 2.89 15.17
CA ARG A 275 4.86 3.19 16.05
C ARG A 275 3.55 2.78 15.41
N ASP A 276 2.72 2.08 16.16
CA ASP A 276 1.44 1.56 15.70
C ASP A 276 0.45 2.66 15.34
N GLY A 277 -0.25 2.45 14.23
CA GLY A 277 -1.25 3.39 13.74
C GLY A 277 -0.71 4.57 12.93
N TYR A 278 0.60 4.74 12.81
CA TYR A 278 1.22 5.78 11.99
C TYR A 278 1.63 5.27 10.61
N PRO A 279 1.47 6.07 9.54
CA PRO A 279 1.77 5.63 8.19
C PRO A 279 3.28 5.43 7.98
N PHE A 280 3.65 4.49 7.12
CA PHE A 280 5.03 4.14 6.82
C PHE A 280 5.23 3.94 5.32
N ASP A 281 6.37 4.39 4.81
CA ASP A 281 6.72 4.30 3.40
C ASP A 281 8.25 4.35 3.23
N ALA A 282 8.88 3.19 3.12
CA ALA A 282 10.29 3.06 2.76
C ALA A 282 10.47 3.25 1.25
N MET A 283 11.06 4.37 0.88
CA MET A 283 11.42 4.67 -0.50
C MET A 283 12.46 3.71 -1.08
N TYR A 284 13.41 3.28 -0.25
CA TYR A 284 14.48 2.33 -0.59
C TYR A 284 14.45 1.18 0.38
N SER A 285 14.78 -0.02 -0.10
CA SER A 285 15.06 -1.15 0.78
C SER A 285 16.34 -0.89 1.58
N PHE A 286 16.38 -1.37 2.82
CA PHE A 286 17.54 -1.26 3.70
C PHE A 286 17.55 -2.41 4.71
N THR A 287 18.69 -2.64 5.34
CA THR A 287 18.79 -3.53 6.51
C THR A 287 18.79 -2.69 7.78
N ALA A 288 18.00 -3.07 8.78
CA ALA A 288 18.03 -2.47 10.10
C ALA A 288 18.81 -3.35 11.08
N GLU A 289 19.78 -2.78 11.81
CA GLU A 289 20.52 -3.52 12.86
C GLU A 289 19.60 -3.88 14.03
N GLU A 290 18.81 -2.90 14.47
CA GLU A 290 17.76 -3.07 15.45
C GLU A 290 16.43 -2.62 14.85
N ALA A 291 15.36 -3.36 15.16
CA ALA A 291 14.02 -2.97 14.78
C ALA A 291 13.01 -3.23 15.90
N SER A 292 12.02 -2.35 15.98
CA SER A 292 10.89 -2.48 16.90
C SER A 292 9.59 -2.03 16.26
N TYR A 293 8.51 -2.72 16.62
CA TYR A 293 7.15 -2.32 16.31
C TYR A 293 6.31 -2.37 17.59
N ASP A 294 5.90 -1.19 18.08
CA ASP A 294 5.38 -1.01 19.44
C ASP A 294 3.93 -1.45 19.67
N ARG A 295 3.30 -2.09 18.68
CA ARG A 295 1.90 -2.52 18.78
C ARG A 295 1.69 -3.42 19.99
N THR A 296 0.76 -3.00 20.84
CA THR A 296 0.32 -3.77 22.00
C THR A 296 -0.93 -4.59 21.67
N PHE A 297 -0.81 -5.91 21.74
CA PHE A 297 -1.90 -6.86 21.60
C PHE A 297 -2.62 -7.02 22.93
N LYS A 298 -3.91 -6.68 22.95
CA LYS A 298 -4.72 -6.65 24.18
C LYS A 298 -5.08 -8.03 24.73
N ASN A 299 -5.10 -9.05 23.88
CA ASN A 299 -5.42 -10.41 24.25
C ASN A 299 -4.33 -11.33 23.69
N THR A 300 -3.77 -12.16 24.56
CA THR A 300 -2.69 -13.13 24.30
C THR A 300 -3.13 -14.56 24.65
N ASP A 301 -4.44 -14.76 24.87
CA ASP A 301 -5.05 -16.04 25.16
C ASP A 301 -4.94 -16.95 23.94
N SER A 302 -4.85 -18.26 24.17
CA SER A 302 -4.78 -19.18 23.06
C SER A 302 -6.08 -19.17 22.24
N GLY A 303 -5.95 -19.18 20.92
CA GLY A 303 -7.06 -19.06 19.97
C GLY A 303 -7.48 -17.62 19.67
N TYR A 304 -6.92 -16.60 20.35
CA TYR A 304 -7.19 -15.21 20.01
C TYR A 304 -6.23 -14.70 18.93
N MET A 305 -6.78 -14.39 17.76
CA MET A 305 -5.99 -14.00 16.59
C MET A 305 -6.00 -12.50 16.33
N SER A 306 -5.11 -12.08 15.43
CA SER A 306 -5.01 -10.73 14.89
C SER A 306 -4.38 -10.76 13.51
N THR A 307 -4.52 -9.70 12.71
CA THR A 307 -3.78 -9.53 11.47
C THR A 307 -2.54 -8.66 11.64
N VAL A 308 -1.51 -8.90 10.83
CA VAL A 308 -0.33 -8.03 10.67
C VAL A 308 0.08 -7.97 9.20
N CYS A 309 0.66 -6.85 8.77
CA CYS A 309 1.45 -6.74 7.56
C CYS A 309 2.65 -5.87 7.92
N LEU A 310 3.86 -6.41 7.86
CA LEU A 310 5.07 -5.75 8.35
C LEU A 310 5.99 -5.42 7.18
N PRO A 311 6.73 -4.30 7.21
CA PRO A 311 7.67 -3.94 6.15
C PRO A 311 8.98 -4.73 6.20
N PHE A 312 9.10 -5.70 7.11
CA PHE A 312 10.28 -6.53 7.30
C PHE A 312 9.91 -7.97 7.64
N THR A 313 10.86 -8.86 7.42
CA THR A 313 10.72 -10.28 7.77
C THR A 313 10.81 -10.47 9.28
N VAL A 314 9.97 -11.35 9.82
CA VAL A 314 9.99 -11.76 11.24
C VAL A 314 9.96 -13.26 11.34
N GLU A 315 11.01 -13.84 11.90
CA GLU A 315 11.08 -15.27 12.20
C GLU A 315 10.27 -15.58 13.46
N LYS A 316 9.41 -16.61 13.41
CA LYS A 316 8.59 -17.01 14.57
C LYS A 316 9.45 -17.28 15.81
N ALA A 317 10.60 -17.91 15.63
CA ALA A 317 11.52 -18.29 16.70
C ALA A 317 12.11 -17.09 17.47
N GLN A 318 12.10 -15.90 16.88
CA GLN A 318 12.70 -14.69 17.45
C GLN A 318 11.68 -13.82 18.21
N THR A 319 10.42 -14.24 18.31
CA THR A 319 9.33 -13.35 18.75
C THR A 319 8.36 -13.98 19.73
N GLY A 320 7.49 -13.14 20.28
CA GLY A 320 6.38 -13.56 21.15
C GLY A 320 5.16 -14.14 20.40
N LEU A 321 5.37 -14.75 19.23
CA LEU A 321 4.32 -15.29 18.36
C LEU A 321 4.06 -16.77 18.67
N ARG A 322 2.79 -17.13 18.89
CA ARG A 322 2.38 -18.52 19.04
C ARG A 322 2.21 -19.19 17.70
N ASN A 323 1.49 -18.55 16.77
CA ASN A 323 1.21 -19.08 15.44
C ASN A 323 1.20 -17.96 14.39
N ILE A 324 1.56 -18.33 13.15
CA ILE A 324 1.54 -17.46 11.97
C ILE A 324 0.80 -18.24 10.88
N TYR A 325 -0.14 -17.58 10.22
CA TYR A 325 -1.02 -18.18 9.21
C TYR A 325 -1.02 -17.32 7.95
N GLY A 326 -0.62 -17.93 6.83
CA GLY A 326 -0.62 -17.32 5.50
C GLY A 326 -1.87 -17.72 4.72
N PHE A 327 -2.40 -16.81 3.91
CA PHE A 327 -3.58 -17.09 3.08
C PHE A 327 -3.23 -18.16 2.03
N SER A 328 -3.94 -19.29 2.05
CA SER A 328 -3.62 -20.45 1.21
C SER A 328 -4.53 -20.56 -0.01
N GLU A 329 -5.85 -20.54 0.20
CA GLU A 329 -6.86 -20.75 -0.85
C GLU A 329 -8.27 -20.32 -0.40
N TYR A 330 -9.18 -20.16 -1.35
CA TYR A 330 -10.61 -20.11 -1.06
C TYR A 330 -11.25 -21.49 -1.25
N ASN A 331 -11.93 -22.03 -0.25
CA ASN A 331 -12.60 -23.31 -0.35
C ASN A 331 -14.11 -23.11 -0.57
N ASN A 332 -14.56 -23.30 -1.81
CA ASN A 332 -15.95 -23.08 -2.20
C ASN A 332 -16.92 -24.16 -1.67
N SER A 333 -16.42 -25.35 -1.33
CA SER A 333 -17.26 -26.41 -0.75
C SER A 333 -17.72 -26.06 0.67
N SER A 334 -16.85 -25.40 1.44
CA SER A 334 -17.12 -24.93 2.81
C SER A 334 -17.40 -23.42 2.88
N TYR A 335 -17.34 -22.71 1.76
CA TYR A 335 -17.38 -21.25 1.68
C TYR A 335 -16.40 -20.56 2.65
N SER A 336 -15.20 -21.15 2.83
CA SER A 336 -14.18 -20.71 3.77
C SER A 336 -12.98 -20.05 3.09
N VAL A 337 -12.39 -19.06 3.77
CA VAL A 337 -11.04 -18.59 3.47
C VAL A 337 -10.07 -19.43 4.29
N ALA A 338 -9.20 -20.18 3.61
CA ALA A 338 -8.25 -21.07 4.26
C ALA A 338 -6.89 -20.39 4.46
N PHE A 339 -6.29 -20.67 5.61
CA PHE A 339 -4.94 -20.26 5.95
C PHE A 339 -4.13 -21.47 6.43
N SER A 340 -2.85 -21.47 6.08
CA SER A 340 -1.90 -22.51 6.49
C SER A 340 -0.80 -21.94 7.37
N SER A 341 -0.34 -22.76 8.32
CA SER A 341 0.78 -22.45 9.21
C SER A 341 2.03 -22.03 8.44
N GLN A 342 2.76 -21.05 8.99
CA GLN A 342 3.99 -20.49 8.44
C GLN A 342 5.05 -20.39 9.54
N ASP A 343 6.32 -20.43 9.12
CA ASP A 343 7.46 -20.30 10.04
C ASP A 343 7.93 -18.85 10.21
N LYS A 344 7.53 -17.96 9.30
CA LYS A 344 7.91 -16.54 9.29
C LYS A 344 6.81 -15.65 8.72
N ILE A 345 6.84 -14.38 9.11
CA ILE A 345 6.17 -13.29 8.40
C ILE A 345 7.16 -12.77 7.37
N GLU A 346 6.82 -12.82 6.09
CA GLU A 346 7.65 -12.20 5.05
C GLU A 346 7.35 -10.70 4.92
N ALA A 347 8.39 -9.93 4.62
CA ALA A 347 8.29 -8.49 4.44
C ALA A 347 7.22 -8.14 3.38
N CYS A 348 6.48 -7.06 3.64
CA CYS A 348 5.42 -6.52 2.80
C CYS A 348 4.20 -7.45 2.59
N LYS A 349 4.12 -8.65 3.21
CA LYS A 349 2.98 -9.57 3.05
C LYS A 349 2.05 -9.59 4.28
N PRO A 350 0.73 -9.72 4.10
CA PRO A 350 -0.24 -9.84 5.19
C PRO A 350 -0.33 -11.28 5.74
N TYR A 351 -0.50 -11.38 7.07
CA TYR A 351 -0.66 -12.64 7.81
C TYR A 351 -1.72 -12.51 8.91
N VAL A 352 -2.26 -13.65 9.31
CA VAL A 352 -2.98 -13.81 10.59
C VAL A 352 -2.00 -14.38 11.61
N VAL A 353 -2.01 -13.85 12.83
CA VAL A 353 -1.11 -14.22 13.91
C VAL A 353 -1.87 -14.47 15.20
N GLU A 354 -1.35 -15.40 15.98
CA GLU A 354 -1.68 -15.59 17.38
C GLU A 354 -0.44 -15.26 18.20
N VAL A 355 -0.61 -14.51 19.28
CA VAL A 355 0.51 -14.00 20.08
C VAL A 355 0.40 -14.52 21.51
N PHE A 356 1.54 -14.76 22.16
CA PHE A 356 1.59 -15.05 23.59
C PHE A 356 2.28 -13.94 24.40
N SER A 357 2.95 -13.01 23.73
CA SER A 357 3.47 -11.76 24.31
C SER A 357 2.61 -10.57 23.85
N PRO A 358 2.29 -9.60 24.73
CA PRO A 358 1.58 -8.38 24.35
C PRO A 358 2.32 -7.52 23.33
N GLN A 359 3.66 -7.58 23.28
CA GLN A 359 4.48 -6.84 22.32
C GLN A 359 5.52 -7.79 21.70
N PRO A 360 5.10 -8.60 20.69
CA PRO A 360 5.95 -9.67 20.15
C PRO A 360 7.05 -9.17 19.21
N PHE A 361 7.03 -7.90 18.81
CA PHE A 361 7.91 -7.32 17.78
C PHE A 361 8.90 -6.28 18.34
N MET A 362 9.39 -6.52 19.55
CA MET A 362 10.40 -5.66 20.18
C MET A 362 11.78 -6.33 20.09
N ASN A 363 12.83 -5.52 19.95
CA ASN A 363 14.24 -5.97 19.95
C ASN A 363 14.53 -7.00 18.85
N LEU A 364 14.02 -6.74 17.64
CA LEU A 364 14.40 -7.52 16.46
C LEU A 364 15.78 -7.08 16.00
N HIS A 365 16.53 -7.99 15.38
CA HIS A 365 17.88 -7.71 14.91
C HIS A 365 18.08 -8.14 13.46
N ASP A 366 18.92 -7.38 12.74
CA ASP A 366 19.34 -7.66 11.36
C ASP A 366 18.17 -7.89 10.40
N VAL A 367 17.12 -7.07 10.51
CA VAL A 367 15.91 -7.24 9.69
C VAL A 367 16.07 -6.57 8.33
N PHE A 368 15.71 -7.29 7.27
CA PHE A 368 15.60 -6.71 5.94
C PHE A 368 14.26 -5.99 5.78
N VAL A 369 14.29 -4.72 5.39
CA VAL A 369 13.13 -3.88 5.13
C VAL A 369 12.94 -3.73 3.62
N CYS A 370 11.78 -4.13 3.11
CA CYS A 370 11.40 -3.94 1.70
C CYS A 370 11.17 -2.45 1.39
N GLY A 371 11.58 -1.98 0.21
CA GLY A 371 11.09 -0.71 -0.32
C GLY A 371 9.58 -0.85 -0.57
N THR A 372 8.77 0.02 0.02
CA THR A 372 7.37 -0.28 0.31
C THR A 372 6.40 -0.03 -0.83
N THR A 373 5.74 -1.10 -1.22
CA THR A 373 4.31 -1.17 -1.52
C THR A 373 3.80 -2.43 -0.80
N PRO A 374 2.75 -2.40 0.04
CA PRO A 374 2.18 -3.63 0.58
C PRO A 374 1.86 -4.59 -0.57
N LEU A 375 2.29 -5.84 -0.46
CA LEU A 375 1.97 -6.87 -1.44
C LEU A 375 0.63 -7.49 -1.06
N ASP A 376 -0.37 -7.24 -1.89
CA ASP A 376 -1.65 -7.94 -1.79
C ASP A 376 -1.43 -9.41 -2.16
N ILE A 377 -2.04 -10.33 -1.41
CA ILE A 377 -1.95 -11.76 -1.69
C ILE A 377 -3.24 -12.21 -2.35
N PHE A 378 -3.09 -12.80 -3.53
CA PHE A 378 -4.18 -13.31 -4.35
C PHE A 378 -4.11 -14.83 -4.41
N LYS A 379 -5.25 -15.50 -4.29
CA LYS A 379 -5.34 -16.96 -4.43
C LYS A 379 -6.55 -17.37 -5.26
N CYS A 380 -6.42 -18.49 -5.93
CA CYS A 380 -7.52 -19.18 -6.60
C CYS A 380 -8.43 -19.92 -5.59
N GLU A 381 -9.56 -20.37 -6.11
CA GLU A 381 -10.37 -21.38 -5.46
C GLU A 381 -9.65 -22.74 -5.41
N LYS A 382 -9.85 -23.48 -4.32
CA LYS A 382 -9.31 -24.82 -4.08
C LYS A 382 -9.59 -25.74 -5.27
N GLY A 383 -8.55 -26.40 -5.77
CA GLY A 383 -8.64 -27.33 -6.88
C GLY A 383 -8.67 -26.68 -8.27
N ILE A 384 -8.68 -25.35 -8.36
CA ILE A 384 -8.49 -24.62 -9.61
C ILE A 384 -7.00 -24.25 -9.72
N SER A 385 -6.31 -24.82 -10.71
CA SER A 385 -5.00 -24.35 -11.14
C SER A 385 -5.18 -23.60 -12.45
N THR A 386 -5.16 -22.27 -12.41
CA THR A 386 -5.28 -21.44 -13.60
C THR A 386 -4.25 -20.31 -13.58
N ASN A 387 -3.68 -20.05 -14.75
CA ASN A 387 -2.82 -18.88 -14.99
C ASN A 387 -3.68 -17.62 -15.26
N ASP A 388 -5.01 -17.75 -15.30
CA ASP A 388 -5.94 -16.63 -15.48
C ASP A 388 -5.98 -15.73 -14.24
N LEU A 389 -5.45 -14.52 -14.41
CA LEU A 389 -5.34 -13.51 -13.38
C LEU A 389 -6.70 -12.98 -12.94
N SER A 390 -7.69 -13.00 -13.82
CA SER A 390 -9.05 -12.55 -13.49
C SER A 390 -9.70 -13.50 -12.50
N GLU A 391 -9.38 -14.80 -12.58
CA GLU A 391 -9.82 -15.81 -11.63
C GLU A 391 -9.08 -15.71 -10.28
N ASN A 392 -7.77 -15.45 -10.30
CA ASN A 392 -6.97 -15.28 -9.07
C ASN A 392 -7.32 -14.00 -8.28
N LYS A 393 -7.84 -12.97 -8.96
CA LYS A 393 -8.24 -11.69 -8.34
C LYS A 393 -9.53 -11.77 -7.53
N LYS A 394 -10.21 -12.90 -7.52
CA LYS A 394 -11.50 -13.04 -6.84
C LYS A 394 -11.38 -13.04 -5.32
N TYR A 395 -10.22 -13.43 -4.79
CA TYR A 395 -9.97 -13.57 -3.36
C TYR A 395 -8.65 -12.91 -3.00
N GLN A 396 -8.70 -11.85 -2.22
CA GLN A 396 -7.56 -10.96 -1.99
C GLN A 396 -7.37 -10.73 -0.49
N PHE A 397 -6.16 -10.95 -0.01
CA PHE A 397 -5.75 -10.58 1.34
C PHE A 397 -4.79 -9.41 1.27
N HIS A 398 -5.20 -8.28 1.82
CA HIS A 398 -4.52 -7.00 1.66
C HIS A 398 -3.74 -6.61 2.90
N GLY A 399 -2.55 -6.05 2.70
CA GLY A 399 -1.80 -5.35 3.74
C GLY A 399 -2.06 -3.84 3.72
N THR A 400 -1.76 -3.15 4.82
CA THR A 400 -1.88 -1.68 4.89
C THR A 400 -0.61 -1.09 5.50
N PHE A 401 -0.05 -0.03 4.89
CA PHE A 401 1.01 0.80 5.51
C PHE A 401 0.58 2.26 5.70
N SER A 402 -0.62 2.61 5.24
CA SER A 402 -1.31 3.87 5.51
C SER A 402 -2.70 3.57 6.06
N GLU A 403 -3.35 4.56 6.65
CA GLU A 403 -4.75 4.43 7.03
C GLU A 403 -5.61 4.37 5.75
N THR A 404 -6.44 3.34 5.63
CA THR A 404 -7.44 3.31 4.55
C THR A 404 -8.60 4.20 4.95
N ASP A 405 -9.10 5.03 4.03
CA ASP A 405 -10.27 5.86 4.31
C ASP A 405 -11.56 5.15 3.85
N LYS A 406 -12.52 5.02 4.77
CA LYS A 406 -13.91 4.58 4.51
C LYS A 406 -14.03 3.33 3.64
N MET A 407 -13.33 2.26 4.01
CA MET A 407 -13.52 0.98 3.36
C MET A 407 -14.90 0.42 3.69
N GLN A 408 -15.63 0.02 2.65
CA GLN A 408 -16.94 -0.60 2.73
C GLN A 408 -17.13 -1.65 1.64
N SER A 409 -18.06 -2.58 1.88
CA SER A 409 -18.50 -3.50 0.83
C SER A 409 -19.34 -2.76 -0.22
N SER A 410 -19.36 -3.29 -1.45
CA SER A 410 -20.19 -2.81 -2.55
C SER A 410 -21.01 -3.95 -3.16
N ASP A 411 -21.77 -3.68 -4.23
CA ASP A 411 -22.51 -4.71 -4.96
C ASP A 411 -21.60 -5.74 -5.66
N THR A 412 -20.36 -5.35 -5.96
CA THR A 412 -19.38 -6.19 -6.66
C THR A 412 -18.30 -6.77 -5.76
N ARG A 413 -18.11 -6.22 -4.54
CA ARG A 413 -17.02 -6.61 -3.64
C ARG A 413 -17.48 -6.70 -2.20
N SER A 414 -17.13 -7.79 -1.52
CA SER A 414 -17.25 -7.90 -0.07
C SER A 414 -15.93 -7.54 0.60
N VAL A 415 -15.98 -6.77 1.68
CA VAL A 415 -14.82 -6.41 2.50
C VAL A 415 -14.97 -7.03 3.89
N TYR A 416 -13.90 -7.61 4.41
CA TYR A 416 -13.85 -8.18 5.75
C TYR A 416 -12.68 -7.58 6.53
N GLY A 417 -13.00 -6.84 7.59
CA GLY A 417 -12.04 -6.36 8.57
C GLY A 417 -11.74 -7.41 9.63
N PHE A 418 -10.91 -7.07 10.62
CA PHE A 418 -10.56 -7.99 11.70
C PHE A 418 -10.92 -7.41 13.08
N GLN A 419 -11.78 -8.10 13.83
CA GLN A 419 -12.26 -7.68 15.14
C GLN A 419 -12.57 -8.89 16.03
N GLY A 420 -12.18 -8.82 17.31
CA GLY A 420 -12.55 -9.85 18.30
C GLY A 420 -12.00 -11.24 17.97
N GLY A 421 -10.76 -11.31 17.45
CA GLY A 421 -10.09 -12.58 17.13
C GLY A 421 -10.50 -13.20 15.79
N ARG A 422 -11.30 -12.52 14.96
CA ARG A 422 -11.84 -13.06 13.71
C ARG A 422 -12.04 -11.99 12.64
N PHE A 423 -12.21 -12.44 11.40
CA PHE A 423 -12.66 -11.57 10.32
C PHE A 423 -14.16 -11.25 10.47
N VAL A 424 -14.53 -10.00 10.18
CA VAL A 424 -15.88 -9.47 10.32
C VAL A 424 -16.25 -8.72 9.04
N TYR A 425 -17.42 -9.01 8.50
CA TYR A 425 -17.96 -8.34 7.32
C TYR A 425 -18.14 -6.84 7.57
N VAL A 426 -17.62 -6.02 6.67
CA VAL A 426 -17.86 -4.57 6.64
C VAL A 426 -19.09 -4.32 5.79
N GLY A 427 -20.05 -3.55 6.33
CA GLY A 427 -21.32 -3.27 5.66
C GLY A 427 -21.18 -2.48 4.37
N THR A 428 -22.32 -2.24 3.71
CA THR A 428 -22.42 -1.51 2.43
C THR A 428 -22.92 -0.08 2.59
N ALA A 429 -23.32 0.31 3.81
CA ALA A 429 -23.75 1.67 4.09
C ALA A 429 -22.56 2.51 4.53
N ASP A 430 -22.59 3.81 4.24
CA ASP A 430 -21.53 4.73 4.63
C ASP A 430 -21.29 4.76 6.16
N GLU A 431 -22.33 4.48 6.95
CA GLU A 431 -22.24 4.38 8.41
C GLU A 431 -21.50 3.12 8.90
N ASP A 432 -21.41 2.09 8.06
CA ASP A 432 -20.66 0.87 8.33
C ASP A 432 -19.19 0.96 7.88
N ALA A 433 -18.82 2.02 7.15
CA ALA A 433 -17.49 2.17 6.60
C ALA A 433 -16.44 2.23 7.71
N VAL A 434 -15.34 1.50 7.54
CA VAL A 434 -14.27 1.40 8.52
C VAL A 434 -12.95 1.89 7.96
N ASN A 435 -12.09 2.37 8.87
CA ASN A 435 -10.71 2.66 8.57
C ASN A 435 -9.82 1.53 9.09
N PHE A 436 -8.99 0.95 8.21
CA PHE A 436 -7.92 0.06 8.59
C PHE A 436 -6.68 0.88 8.92
N LYS A 437 -6.18 0.73 10.15
CA LYS A 437 -4.92 1.34 10.57
C LYS A 437 -3.74 0.69 9.83
N PRO A 438 -2.60 1.40 9.70
CA PRO A 438 -1.34 0.82 9.24
C PRO A 438 -0.98 -0.50 9.95
N PHE A 439 -0.26 -1.34 9.23
CA PHE A 439 0.23 -2.66 9.61
C PHE A 439 -0.89 -3.65 9.98
N ARG A 440 -2.10 -3.42 9.46
CA ARG A 440 -3.23 -4.36 9.53
C ARG A 440 -3.43 -5.04 8.19
N ALA A 441 -4.23 -6.10 8.21
CA ALA A 441 -4.65 -6.75 6.99
C ALA A 441 -6.18 -6.90 6.97
N TYR A 442 -6.75 -6.92 5.77
CA TYR A 442 -8.18 -7.11 5.54
C TYR A 442 -8.38 -7.98 4.29
N PHE A 443 -9.54 -8.59 4.18
CA PHE A 443 -9.84 -9.49 3.07
C PHE A 443 -10.88 -8.88 2.13
N THR A 444 -10.75 -9.11 0.82
CA THR A 444 -11.80 -8.81 -0.14
C THR A 444 -12.15 -10.01 -1.00
N ILE A 445 -13.44 -10.08 -1.35
CA ILE A 445 -14.00 -11.13 -2.21
C ILE A 445 -14.82 -10.49 -3.31
N ASP A 446 -14.53 -10.82 -4.55
CA ASP A 446 -15.37 -10.49 -5.69
C ASP A 446 -16.70 -11.27 -5.60
N LYS A 447 -17.82 -10.55 -5.57
CA LYS A 447 -19.16 -11.15 -5.44
C LYS A 447 -19.62 -11.86 -6.72
N THR A 448 -18.97 -11.62 -7.85
CA THR A 448 -19.22 -12.36 -9.11
C THR A 448 -18.62 -13.76 -9.08
N ALA A 449 -17.61 -13.99 -8.23
CA ALA A 449 -16.96 -15.28 -8.02
C ALA A 449 -17.77 -16.25 -7.14
N SER A 450 -18.46 -15.70 -6.14
CA SER A 450 -19.20 -16.50 -5.16
C SER A 450 -20.46 -15.77 -4.70
N GLN A 451 -21.62 -16.39 -4.90
CA GLN A 451 -22.90 -15.86 -4.40
C GLN A 451 -23.06 -16.01 -2.88
N ALA A 452 -22.18 -16.77 -2.23
CA ALA A 452 -22.15 -16.92 -0.78
C ALA A 452 -20.96 -16.13 -0.23
N ALA A 453 -21.26 -15.02 0.46
CA ALA A 453 -20.29 -14.31 1.29
C ALA A 453 -19.51 -15.33 2.14
N SER A 454 -18.18 -15.38 2.03
CA SER A 454 -17.39 -16.31 2.85
C SER A 454 -17.77 -16.15 4.32
N ARG A 455 -18.21 -17.24 4.95
CA ARG A 455 -18.77 -17.23 6.32
C ARG A 455 -17.85 -17.90 7.34
N VAL A 456 -16.68 -18.36 6.92
CA VAL A 456 -15.89 -19.32 7.69
C VAL A 456 -14.40 -19.07 7.48
N LEU A 457 -13.62 -19.06 8.56
CA LEU A 457 -12.16 -19.12 8.50
C LEU A 457 -11.73 -20.56 8.73
N GLU A 458 -10.87 -21.06 7.86
CA GLU A 458 -10.30 -22.39 7.98
C GLU A 458 -8.81 -22.24 8.28
N LEU A 459 -8.35 -22.76 9.40
CA LEU A 459 -6.95 -22.68 9.85
C LEU A 459 -6.39 -24.09 9.91
N ASP A 460 -5.40 -24.39 9.07
CA ASP A 460 -4.83 -25.74 8.94
C ASP A 460 -5.90 -26.84 8.78
N GLY A 461 -6.96 -26.55 8.00
CA GLY A 461 -8.08 -27.47 7.79
C GLY A 461 -9.14 -27.50 8.91
N VAL A 462 -8.94 -26.74 10.00
CA VAL A 462 -9.92 -26.60 11.09
C VAL A 462 -10.82 -25.40 10.84
N ILE A 463 -12.13 -25.65 10.74
CA ILE A 463 -13.15 -24.62 10.57
C ILE A 463 -13.43 -23.93 11.91
N ASN A 464 -13.14 -22.63 11.99
CA ASN A 464 -13.54 -21.76 13.07
C ASN A 464 -14.76 -20.93 12.62
N GLU A 465 -15.90 -21.09 13.29
CA GLU A 465 -17.15 -20.39 12.93
C GLU A 465 -17.00 -18.86 13.08
N VAL A 466 -17.26 -18.11 12.00
CA VAL A 466 -17.35 -16.65 12.06
C VAL A 466 -18.77 -16.27 12.49
N GLU A 467 -18.95 -15.85 13.74
CA GLU A 467 -20.22 -15.32 14.20
C GLU A 467 -20.58 -14.01 13.47
N LYS A 468 -21.77 -13.99 12.87
CA LYS A 468 -22.41 -12.81 12.31
C LYS A 468 -22.64 -11.76 13.41
N ILE A 469 -22.09 -10.55 13.27
CA ILE A 469 -22.67 -9.41 13.99
C ILE A 469 -24.09 -9.24 13.46
N LYS A 470 -25.07 -9.37 14.37
CA LYS A 470 -26.49 -9.17 14.09
C LYS A 470 -26.71 -7.74 13.57
N THR A 471 -26.77 -7.55 12.26
CA THR A 471 -27.67 -6.53 11.72
C THR A 471 -29.08 -7.06 11.89
N ASN A 472 -29.96 -6.25 12.49
CA ASN A 472 -31.33 -6.56 12.90
C ASN A 472 -32.29 -6.83 11.73
N ASN A 473 -31.93 -7.69 10.78
CA ASN A 473 -32.79 -8.05 9.65
C ASN A 473 -33.66 -9.25 10.01
N LYS A 474 -34.92 -8.97 10.34
CA LYS A 474 -36.00 -9.91 10.69
C LYS A 474 -36.36 -10.96 9.63
N ASN A 475 -35.66 -11.06 8.49
CA ASN A 475 -36.11 -11.83 7.32
C ASN A 475 -35.08 -12.80 6.73
N ILE A 476 -34.23 -13.43 7.55
CA ILE A 476 -33.34 -14.49 7.06
C ILE A 476 -34.00 -15.85 7.22
N LYS A 477 -34.37 -16.44 6.09
CA LYS A 477 -34.86 -17.81 6.00
C LYS A 477 -33.73 -18.79 6.32
N SER A 478 -33.92 -19.64 7.33
CA SER A 478 -32.92 -20.62 7.79
C SER A 478 -33.42 -22.05 7.56
N ASP A 479 -32.51 -22.97 7.25
CA ASP A 479 -32.82 -24.39 7.27
C ASP A 479 -32.95 -24.88 8.73
N VAL A 480 -33.79 -25.89 8.93
CA VAL A 480 -34.11 -26.50 10.23
C VAL A 480 -33.58 -27.92 10.23
N PHE A 481 -32.83 -28.28 11.26
CA PHE A 481 -32.28 -29.63 11.46
C PHE A 481 -32.79 -30.21 12.79
N ASN A 482 -32.93 -31.53 12.86
CA ASN A 482 -33.17 -32.23 14.14
C ASN A 482 -31.88 -32.34 14.97
N THR A 483 -31.96 -32.93 16.16
CA THR A 483 -30.80 -33.15 17.05
C THR A 483 -29.76 -34.11 16.47
N GLU A 484 -30.14 -34.89 15.47
CA GLU A 484 -29.28 -35.81 14.72
C GLU A 484 -28.65 -35.15 13.49
N GLY A 485 -28.86 -33.84 13.26
CA GLY A 485 -28.27 -33.10 12.14
C GLY A 485 -28.94 -33.33 10.79
N VAL A 486 -30.08 -34.02 10.74
CA VAL A 486 -30.88 -34.26 9.54
C VAL A 486 -31.72 -33.03 9.24
N LYS A 487 -31.65 -32.53 8.01
CA LYS A 487 -32.48 -31.40 7.55
C LYS A 487 -33.95 -31.83 7.49
N VAL A 488 -34.79 -31.19 8.30
CA VAL A 488 -36.23 -31.47 8.38
C VAL A 488 -37.07 -30.43 7.64
N LYS A 489 -36.53 -29.23 7.40
CA LYS A 489 -37.21 -28.18 6.65
C LYS A 489 -36.21 -27.18 6.08
N SER A 490 -36.50 -26.61 4.92
CA SER A 490 -35.65 -25.61 4.28
C SER A 490 -36.27 -24.22 4.28
N LYS A 491 -35.42 -23.19 4.41
CA LYS A 491 -35.75 -21.77 4.23
C LYS A 491 -36.98 -21.29 5.04
N VAL A 492 -37.03 -21.60 6.33
CA VAL A 492 -38.12 -21.22 7.24
C VAL A 492 -37.85 -19.84 7.83
N ASP A 493 -38.88 -18.98 7.89
CA ASP A 493 -38.79 -17.68 8.58
C ASP A 493 -39.11 -17.84 10.08
N SER A 494 -38.71 -16.87 10.90
CA SER A 494 -38.96 -16.91 12.35
C SER A 494 -40.45 -16.83 12.74
N ALA A 495 -41.36 -16.54 11.79
CA ALA A 495 -42.81 -16.51 12.01
C ALA A 495 -43.51 -17.84 11.66
N THR A 496 -42.86 -18.73 10.90
CA THR A 496 -43.38 -20.02 10.42
C THR A 496 -42.87 -21.23 11.21
N LEU A 497 -42.19 -20.99 12.34
CA LEU A 497 -41.90 -22.00 13.38
C LEU A 497 -43.16 -22.72 13.87
N ASN A 498 -44.33 -22.11 13.67
CA ASN A 498 -45.59 -22.67 14.12
C ASN A 498 -46.00 -23.98 13.41
N ASN A 499 -45.35 -24.32 12.30
CA ASN A 499 -45.63 -25.54 11.52
C ASN A 499 -44.60 -26.66 11.79
N LEU A 500 -43.91 -26.62 12.94
CA LEU A 500 -43.05 -27.69 13.44
C LEU A 500 -43.72 -28.33 14.67
N SER A 501 -43.55 -29.64 14.83
CA SER A 501 -43.98 -30.37 16.04
C SER A 501 -43.20 -29.90 17.26
N ASN A 502 -43.76 -30.09 18.46
CA ASN A 502 -43.05 -29.82 19.71
C ASN A 502 -41.74 -30.61 19.77
N GLY A 503 -40.64 -29.93 20.03
CA GLY A 503 -39.33 -30.55 19.97
C GLY A 503 -38.18 -29.55 20.01
N ILE A 504 -36.97 -30.09 19.96
CA ILE A 504 -35.73 -29.33 19.93
C ILE A 504 -35.16 -29.40 18.51
N TYR A 505 -34.82 -28.25 17.95
CA TYR A 505 -34.28 -28.12 16.60
C TYR A 505 -33.00 -27.29 16.60
N ILE A 506 -32.20 -27.46 15.55
CA ILE A 506 -31.07 -26.59 15.24
C ILE A 506 -31.51 -25.66 14.10
N ILE A 507 -31.59 -24.36 14.39
CA ILE A 507 -32.08 -23.33 13.45
C ILE A 507 -31.09 -22.16 13.48
N GLY A 508 -30.51 -21.83 12.32
CA GLY A 508 -29.50 -20.77 12.23
C GLY A 508 -28.31 -21.01 13.17
N GLY A 509 -27.92 -22.28 13.36
CA GLY A 509 -26.82 -22.68 14.26
C GLY A 509 -27.15 -22.72 15.75
N LYS A 510 -28.40 -22.44 16.15
CA LYS A 510 -28.81 -22.44 17.56
C LYS A 510 -29.81 -23.54 17.88
N LYS A 511 -29.68 -24.10 19.09
CA LYS A 511 -30.66 -25.02 19.67
C LYS A 511 -31.90 -24.22 20.08
N VAL A 512 -33.03 -24.50 19.44
CA VAL A 512 -34.31 -23.83 19.65
C VAL A 512 -35.35 -24.86 20.09
N MET A 513 -36.06 -24.57 21.19
CA MET A 513 -37.19 -25.37 21.62
C MET A 513 -38.47 -24.82 21.00
N VAL A 514 -39.16 -25.64 20.21
CA VAL A 514 -40.50 -25.36 19.69
C VAL A 514 -41.49 -26.01 20.63
N LYS A 515 -42.40 -25.21 21.19
CA LYS A 515 -43.49 -25.67 22.06
C LYS A 515 -44.73 -24.86 21.75
N HIS A 516 -45.76 -25.54 21.27
CA HIS A 516 -47.14 -25.08 21.12
C HIS A 516 -47.94 -25.32 22.38
#